data_AF-A0A1F7CLX2-F1
#
_entry.id   AF-A0A1F7CLX2-F1
#
_cell.length_a   1.000
_cell.length_b   1.000
_cell.length_c   1.000
_cell.angle_alpha   90.00
_cell.angle_beta   90.00
_cell.angle_gamma   90.00
#
_symmetry.space_group_name_H-M   'P 1'
#
loop_
_entity.id
_entity.type
_entity.pdbx_description
1 polymer ?
#
loop_
_entity_poly.entity_id
_entity_poly.type
_entity_poly.pdbx_seq_one_letter_code
_entity_poly.pdbx_strand_id
1 'polypeptide(L)'
;MPKCSFVGNALSVEKLEETLPIICDQDTSFDAQKWTQENPLYGHCGVVTTIAHDLLGGKIIEGWLKGSTRKETMDAIFDGKGDPKKEYLLHLWNERSDGERHDFTRKQFGDHYPDLIGEPVTREYVLSFAPTIQRYRTLAWRLFTQRFPTMPLSNDPLYEQCFRESLLSDCENMRFGSVIVLNGEIVARGTNMRNKLLQCCDPVCFRRNVKVPFWSPLGCDHAEETALWNLLNDEKVPKDAHKDCDIYIAGFSTDHRPWMKEEPNHTCMRCSPQMYRAKVRKILVPVEGDWGEMTPEQAVQTAKEYMRLEEHNPY
;
A
#
# COMPACT_ATOMS: atom_id res chain seq x y z
N MET A 1 -18.56 16.38 13.37
CA MET A 1 -17.90 15.62 12.29
C MET A 1 -17.90 14.17 12.69
N PRO A 2 -18.14 13.22 11.78
CA PRO A 2 -17.96 11.80 12.09
C PRO A 2 -16.55 11.64 12.62
N LYS A 3 -16.39 11.25 13.87
CA LYS A 3 -15.05 11.09 14.42
C LYS A 3 -14.46 9.88 13.73
N CYS A 4 -13.36 10.12 13.05
CA CYS A 4 -12.53 9.07 12.52
C CYS A 4 -11.18 9.22 13.22
N SER A 5 -10.58 8.10 13.57
CA SER A 5 -9.25 8.11 14.19
C SER A 5 -8.36 7.05 13.57
N PHE A 6 -7.07 7.36 13.50
CA PHE A 6 -6.08 6.34 13.23
C PHE A 6 -5.86 5.55 14.52
N VAL A 7 -5.93 4.23 14.42
CA VAL A 7 -5.67 3.35 15.55
C VAL A 7 -4.16 3.17 15.72
N GLY A 8 -3.65 3.38 16.94
CA GLY A 8 -2.27 3.11 17.33
C GLY A 8 -1.25 4.22 17.08
N ASN A 9 -0.07 4.05 17.69
CA ASN A 9 1.08 4.96 17.56
C ASN A 9 1.91 4.64 16.30
N ALA A 10 2.67 5.61 15.81
CA ALA A 10 3.67 5.39 14.75
C ALA A 10 4.68 4.31 15.17
N LEU A 11 5.14 3.50 14.20
CA LEU A 11 6.13 2.45 14.45
C LEU A 11 7.53 3.07 14.59
N SER A 12 8.30 2.69 15.61
CA SER A 12 9.70 3.12 15.74
C SER A 12 10.63 2.24 14.91
N VAL A 13 11.86 2.73 14.70
CA VAL A 13 12.93 1.98 14.02
C VAL A 13 13.23 0.67 14.74
N GLU A 14 13.42 0.75 16.06
CA GLU A 14 13.74 -0.39 16.92
C GLU A 14 12.63 -1.42 16.86
N LYS A 15 11.37 -0.96 16.89
CA LYS A 15 10.23 -1.88 16.83
C LYS A 15 10.12 -2.59 15.49
N LEU A 16 10.47 -1.90 14.40
CA LEU A 16 10.54 -2.51 13.09
C LEU A 16 11.66 -3.56 13.04
N GLU A 17 12.87 -3.23 13.52
CA GLU A 17 14.00 -4.17 13.59
C GLU A 17 13.71 -5.44 14.42
N GLU A 18 13.00 -5.30 15.54
CA GLU A 18 12.55 -6.42 16.36
C GLU A 18 11.53 -7.31 15.64
N THR A 19 10.64 -6.69 14.86
CA THR A 19 9.50 -7.40 14.25
C THR A 19 9.92 -8.15 12.99
N LEU A 20 10.83 -7.59 12.19
CA LEU A 20 11.21 -8.13 10.88
C LEU A 20 11.66 -9.61 10.91
N PRO A 21 12.56 -10.04 11.82
CA PRO A 21 12.96 -11.45 11.92
C PRO A 21 11.82 -12.43 12.22
N ILE A 22 10.71 -11.95 12.78
CA ILE A 22 9.55 -12.77 13.16
C ILE A 22 8.61 -12.98 11.97
N ILE A 23 8.48 -11.98 11.10
CA ILE A 23 7.49 -11.98 10.01
C ILE A 23 8.08 -12.33 8.63
N CYS A 24 9.40 -12.30 8.48
CA CYS A 24 10.11 -12.72 7.28
C CYS A 24 10.28 -14.24 7.26
N ASP A 25 9.92 -14.88 6.15
CA ASP A 25 10.11 -16.31 5.93
C ASP A 25 10.52 -16.63 4.47
N GLN A 26 10.52 -17.92 4.12
CA GLN A 26 10.83 -18.39 2.77
C GLN A 26 9.92 -17.77 1.71
N ASP A 27 8.62 -17.59 2.01
CA ASP A 27 7.63 -17.07 1.04
C ASP A 27 7.84 -15.59 0.70
N THR A 28 8.49 -14.83 1.60
CA THR A 28 8.79 -13.42 1.40
C THR A 28 10.24 -13.15 0.96
N SER A 29 11.09 -14.18 0.96
CA SER A 29 12.46 -14.09 0.47
C SER A 29 12.54 -14.06 -1.06
N PHE A 30 13.51 -13.31 -1.59
CA PHE A 30 13.85 -13.38 -3.02
C PHE A 30 14.53 -14.72 -3.36
N ASP A 31 15.26 -15.30 -2.41
CA ASP A 31 15.96 -16.57 -2.55
C ASP A 31 15.55 -17.50 -1.40
N ALA A 32 14.39 -18.13 -1.57
CA ALA A 32 13.79 -19.01 -0.59
C ALA A 32 14.68 -20.21 -0.21
N GLN A 33 15.60 -20.62 -1.09
CA GLN A 33 16.49 -21.76 -0.85
C GLN A 33 17.61 -21.44 0.15
N LYS A 34 18.04 -20.17 0.21
CA LYS A 34 19.10 -19.71 1.11
C LYS A 34 18.59 -19.06 2.40
N TRP A 35 17.29 -18.79 2.47
CA TRP A 35 16.66 -18.35 3.70
C TRP A 35 16.71 -19.46 4.77
N THR A 36 17.08 -19.10 5.99
CA THR A 36 17.04 -20.00 7.16
C THR A 36 16.49 -19.28 8.39
N GLN A 37 16.13 -20.03 9.43
CA GLN A 37 15.66 -19.43 10.70
C GLN A 37 16.76 -18.61 11.39
N GLU A 38 18.01 -18.97 11.21
CA GLU A 38 19.19 -18.26 11.74
C GLU A 38 19.53 -17.01 10.90
N ASN A 39 19.06 -16.95 9.65
CA ASN A 39 19.20 -15.79 8.77
C ASN A 39 17.86 -15.38 8.14
N PRO A 40 16.90 -14.91 8.96
CA PRO A 40 15.51 -14.70 8.52
C PRO A 40 15.34 -13.53 7.57
N LEU A 41 16.38 -12.69 7.40
CA LEU A 41 16.35 -11.50 6.54
C LEU A 41 17.03 -11.73 5.18
N TYR A 42 17.53 -12.94 4.92
CA TYR A 42 18.16 -13.27 3.64
C TYR A 42 17.18 -13.05 2.48
N GLY A 43 17.58 -12.28 1.47
CA GLY A 43 16.78 -12.02 0.27
C GLY A 43 15.60 -11.05 0.48
N HIS A 44 15.56 -10.29 1.58
CA HIS A 44 14.44 -9.42 1.92
C HIS A 44 14.68 -7.92 1.68
N CYS A 45 15.90 -7.50 1.28
CA CYS A 45 16.28 -6.08 1.20
C CYS A 45 15.26 -5.22 0.44
N GLY A 46 14.84 -5.61 -0.77
CA GLY A 46 13.88 -4.84 -1.56
C GLY A 46 12.53 -4.62 -0.85
N VAL A 47 11.92 -5.67 -0.29
CA VAL A 47 10.59 -5.58 0.34
C VAL A 47 10.65 -4.89 1.71
N VAL A 48 11.69 -5.17 2.50
CA VAL A 48 11.88 -4.54 3.82
C VAL A 48 12.19 -3.07 3.69
N THR A 49 13.09 -2.69 2.79
CA THR A 49 13.42 -1.28 2.53
C THR A 49 12.21 -0.50 2.02
N THR A 50 11.36 -1.13 1.21
CA THR A 50 10.09 -0.52 0.76
C THR A 50 9.12 -0.30 1.93
N ILE A 51 8.95 -1.29 2.83
CA ILE A 51 8.13 -1.13 4.04
C ILE A 51 8.69 -0.03 4.94
N ALA A 52 9.99 -0.02 5.18
CA ALA A 52 10.62 1.01 5.99
C ALA A 52 10.44 2.40 5.37
N HIS A 53 10.50 2.52 4.04
CA HIS A 53 10.23 3.78 3.34
C HIS A 53 8.79 4.25 3.56
N ASP A 54 7.81 3.35 3.48
CA ASP A 54 6.40 3.69 3.74
C ASP A 54 6.15 4.15 5.19
N LEU A 55 6.78 3.48 6.16
CA LEU A 55 6.54 3.72 7.58
C LEU A 55 7.36 4.88 8.17
N LEU A 56 8.59 5.05 7.70
CA LEU A 56 9.59 5.94 8.30
C LEU A 56 10.03 7.06 7.35
N GLY A 57 9.59 7.03 6.08
CA GLY A 57 10.01 7.96 5.05
C GLY A 57 11.45 7.71 4.55
N GLY A 58 12.13 8.79 4.17
CA GLY A 58 13.49 8.72 3.62
C GLY A 58 13.54 8.29 2.15
N LYS A 59 14.74 8.05 1.64
CA LYS A 59 15.01 7.56 0.30
C LYS A 59 15.30 6.07 0.34
N ILE A 60 14.92 5.37 -0.73
CA ILE A 60 15.39 4.00 -0.99
C ILE A 60 16.70 4.13 -1.76
N ILE A 61 17.78 3.55 -1.24
CA ILE A 61 19.07 3.49 -1.92
C ILE A 61 19.26 2.09 -2.46
N GLU A 62 19.50 1.98 -3.77
CA GLU A 62 19.95 0.75 -4.41
C GLU A 62 21.47 0.82 -4.54
N GLY A 63 22.16 -0.14 -3.95
CA GLY A 63 23.62 -0.19 -3.97
C GLY A 63 24.19 -1.46 -4.56
N TRP A 64 25.44 -1.32 -4.98
CA TRP A 64 26.23 -2.34 -5.66
C TRP A 64 27.69 -2.29 -5.20
N LEU A 65 28.45 -3.33 -5.54
CA LEU A 65 29.83 -3.48 -5.09
C LEU A 65 30.71 -2.32 -5.59
N LYS A 66 31.45 -1.71 -4.67
CA LYS A 66 32.44 -0.69 -5.00
C LYS A 66 33.51 -1.26 -5.95
N GLY A 67 33.82 -0.51 -6.99
CA GLY A 67 34.73 -0.94 -8.05
C GLY A 67 34.04 -1.69 -9.20
N SER A 68 32.70 -1.84 -9.14
CA SER A 68 31.87 -2.27 -10.26
C SER A 68 30.85 -1.19 -10.64
N THR A 69 30.32 -1.28 -11.85
CA THR A 69 29.18 -0.48 -12.29
C THR A 69 27.86 -1.16 -11.95
N ARG A 70 26.80 -0.37 -11.80
CA ARG A 70 25.43 -0.87 -11.67
C ARG A 70 25.05 -1.85 -12.80
N LYS A 71 25.50 -1.59 -14.03
CA LYS A 71 25.23 -2.46 -15.18
C LYS A 71 25.94 -3.81 -15.06
N GLU A 72 27.25 -3.82 -14.79
CA GLU A 72 28.01 -5.07 -14.60
C GLU A 72 27.43 -5.94 -13.48
N THR A 73 26.91 -5.27 -12.45
CA THR A 73 26.22 -5.88 -11.32
C THR A 73 24.92 -6.56 -11.75
N MET A 74 24.07 -5.85 -12.48
CA MET A 74 22.81 -6.39 -12.99
C MET A 74 23.06 -7.52 -13.99
N ASP A 75 23.98 -7.34 -14.94
CA ASP A 75 24.32 -8.35 -15.94
C ASP A 75 24.78 -9.66 -15.26
N ALA A 76 25.61 -9.58 -14.21
CA ALA A 76 26.05 -10.76 -13.48
C ALA A 76 24.96 -11.47 -12.66
N ILE A 77 23.92 -10.77 -12.21
CA ILE A 77 22.74 -11.37 -11.56
C ILE A 77 21.92 -12.18 -12.58
N PHE A 78 21.73 -11.66 -13.80
CA PHE A 78 20.87 -12.28 -14.80
C PHE A 78 21.56 -13.33 -15.68
N ASP A 79 22.87 -13.23 -15.88
CA ASP A 79 23.61 -14.15 -16.75
C ASP A 79 23.82 -15.54 -16.13
N GLY A 80 23.51 -15.73 -14.84
CA GLY A 80 23.61 -17.03 -14.13
C GLY A 80 25.03 -17.62 -14.07
N LYS A 81 26.03 -16.91 -14.60
CA LYS A 81 27.46 -17.27 -14.65
C LYS A 81 28.27 -16.55 -13.57
N GLY A 82 27.60 -15.98 -12.57
CA GLY A 82 28.22 -15.25 -11.49
C GLY A 82 29.17 -16.13 -10.68
N ASP A 83 30.37 -15.61 -10.41
CA ASP A 83 31.23 -16.09 -9.33
C ASP A 83 30.37 -16.16 -8.04
N PRO A 84 30.36 -17.27 -7.28
CA PRO A 84 29.65 -17.36 -6.00
C PRO A 84 30.01 -16.24 -5.01
N LYS A 85 31.18 -15.60 -5.16
CA LYS A 85 31.56 -14.41 -4.39
C LYS A 85 30.81 -13.13 -4.80
N LYS A 86 30.05 -13.17 -5.89
CA LYS A 86 29.23 -12.09 -6.45
C LYS A 86 27.72 -12.31 -6.21
N GLU A 87 27.34 -13.15 -5.25
CA GLU A 87 25.92 -13.32 -4.89
C GLU A 87 25.28 -12.08 -4.26
N TYR A 88 26.09 -11.07 -3.87
CA TYR A 88 25.65 -9.85 -3.18
C TYR A 88 25.80 -8.59 -4.04
N LEU A 89 25.48 -8.73 -5.32
CA LEU A 89 25.71 -7.69 -6.29
C LEU A 89 24.77 -6.49 -6.09
N LEU A 90 23.52 -6.72 -5.73
CA LEU A 90 22.53 -5.67 -5.53
C LEU A 90 21.94 -5.74 -4.12
N HIS A 91 21.91 -4.61 -3.43
CA HIS A 91 21.34 -4.49 -2.09
C HIS A 91 20.57 -3.19 -1.93
N LEU A 92 19.53 -3.19 -1.10
CA LEU A 92 18.72 -2.00 -0.85
C LEU A 92 18.73 -1.65 0.64
N TRP A 93 18.77 -0.35 0.94
CA TRP A 93 18.65 0.20 2.30
C TRP A 93 17.92 1.54 2.30
N ASN A 94 17.58 2.04 3.48
CA ASN A 94 16.95 3.34 3.66
C ASN A 94 17.99 4.40 4.02
N GLU A 95 17.88 5.59 3.42
CA GLU A 95 18.58 6.80 3.84
C GLU A 95 17.55 7.79 4.36
N ARG A 96 17.64 8.18 5.64
CA ARG A 96 16.71 9.10 6.27
C ARG A 96 16.97 10.54 5.83
N SER A 97 16.05 11.45 6.17
CA SER A 97 16.15 12.87 5.76
C SER A 97 17.36 13.61 6.35
N ASP A 98 17.94 13.11 7.44
CA ASP A 98 19.18 13.59 8.06
C ASP A 98 20.44 12.98 7.44
N GLY A 99 20.30 12.11 6.44
CA GLY A 99 21.39 11.38 5.80
C GLY A 99 21.81 10.11 6.54
N GLU A 100 21.14 9.75 7.64
CA GLU A 100 21.41 8.50 8.36
C GLU A 100 21.07 7.30 7.47
N ARG A 101 22.06 6.42 7.27
CA ARG A 101 21.88 5.13 6.60
C ARG A 101 21.33 4.11 7.59
N HIS A 102 20.19 3.53 7.26
CA HIS A 102 19.60 2.43 8.00
C HIS A 102 19.37 1.21 7.09
N ASP A 103 20.07 0.13 7.36
CA ASP A 103 19.94 -1.15 6.64
C ASP A 103 19.36 -2.20 7.57
N PHE A 104 18.02 -2.30 7.53
CA PHE A 104 17.22 -3.26 8.30
C PHE A 104 17.57 -4.73 8.00
N THR A 105 18.27 -4.99 6.90
CA THR A 105 18.62 -6.35 6.45
C THR A 105 20.13 -6.60 6.49
N ARG A 106 20.90 -5.73 7.16
CA ARG A 106 22.37 -5.83 7.30
C ARG A 106 22.83 -7.16 7.88
N LYS A 107 22.05 -7.73 8.81
CA LYS A 107 22.39 -9.00 9.48
C LYS A 107 22.47 -10.18 8.51
N GLN A 108 21.89 -10.08 7.30
CA GLN A 108 21.93 -11.17 6.33
C GLN A 108 23.33 -11.51 5.81
N PHE A 109 24.27 -10.57 5.95
CA PHE A 109 25.67 -10.73 5.51
C PHE A 109 26.60 -11.28 6.62
N GLY A 110 26.09 -11.52 7.83
CA GLY A 110 26.91 -11.87 8.98
C GLY A 110 28.05 -10.85 9.21
N ASP A 111 29.27 -11.36 9.35
CA ASP A 111 30.48 -10.54 9.54
C ASP A 111 31.07 -9.97 8.23
N HIS A 112 30.49 -10.34 7.07
CA HIS A 112 31.03 -10.02 5.76
C HIS A 112 30.16 -9.02 5.00
N TYR A 113 29.89 -7.89 5.62
CA TYR A 113 29.14 -6.82 4.94
C TYR A 113 29.93 -6.26 3.74
N PRO A 114 29.38 -6.26 2.52
CA PRO A 114 30.09 -5.80 1.33
C PRO A 114 30.34 -4.28 1.35
N ASP A 115 31.43 -3.83 0.73
CA ASP A 115 31.67 -2.40 0.47
C ASP A 115 30.78 -1.96 -0.70
N LEU A 116 29.66 -1.29 -0.37
CA LEU A 116 28.63 -0.88 -1.31
C LEU A 116 28.64 0.63 -1.54
N ILE A 117 28.49 1.03 -2.80
CA ILE A 117 28.09 2.38 -3.22
C ILE A 117 26.66 2.31 -3.73
N GLY A 118 25.89 3.39 -3.67
CA GLY A 118 24.50 3.34 -4.11
C GLY A 118 23.92 4.67 -4.55
N GLU A 119 22.81 4.58 -5.26
CA GLU A 119 22.04 5.71 -5.79
C GLU A 119 20.58 5.63 -5.33
N PRO A 120 19.90 6.77 -5.18
CA PRO A 120 18.50 6.78 -4.83
C PRO A 120 17.65 6.18 -5.96
N VAL A 121 16.72 5.30 -5.60
CA VAL A 121 15.69 4.76 -6.48
C VAL A 121 14.30 5.04 -5.92
N THR A 122 13.28 4.95 -6.78
CA THR A 122 11.90 5.20 -6.36
C THR A 122 11.23 3.91 -5.84
N ARG A 123 10.22 4.09 -4.99
CA ARG A 123 9.33 3.01 -4.55
C ARG A 123 8.68 2.30 -5.73
N GLU A 124 8.24 3.07 -6.72
CA GLU A 124 7.62 2.56 -7.95
C GLU A 124 8.57 1.68 -8.75
N TYR A 125 9.88 2.03 -8.78
CA TYR A 125 10.88 1.20 -9.43
C TYR A 125 11.04 -0.15 -8.72
N VAL A 126 11.16 -0.17 -7.38
CA VAL A 126 11.28 -1.42 -6.61
C VAL A 126 10.05 -2.30 -6.79
N LEU A 127 8.86 -1.69 -6.79
CA LEU A 127 7.59 -2.37 -7.00
C LEU A 127 7.24 -2.61 -8.47
N SER A 128 8.10 -2.28 -9.44
CA SER A 128 7.85 -2.58 -10.85
C SER A 128 7.96 -4.08 -11.17
N PHE A 129 8.56 -4.87 -10.28
CA PHE A 129 8.72 -6.31 -10.42
C PHE A 129 7.58 -7.06 -9.72
N ALA A 130 6.77 -7.81 -10.49
CA ALA A 130 5.59 -8.51 -9.97
C ALA A 130 5.87 -9.46 -8.78
N PRO A 131 6.95 -10.27 -8.77
CA PRO A 131 7.28 -11.10 -7.59
C PRO A 131 7.60 -10.25 -6.34
N THR A 132 8.19 -9.08 -6.51
CA THR A 132 8.47 -8.16 -5.40
C THR A 132 7.19 -7.57 -4.83
N ILE A 133 6.20 -7.20 -5.67
CA ILE A 133 4.88 -6.76 -5.19
C ILE A 133 4.22 -7.82 -4.31
N GLN A 134 4.24 -9.09 -4.74
CA GLN A 134 3.61 -10.17 -3.98
C GLN A 134 4.24 -10.33 -2.60
N ARG A 135 5.57 -10.42 -2.54
CA ARG A 135 6.33 -10.54 -1.28
C ARG A 135 6.12 -9.32 -0.38
N TYR A 136 6.15 -8.12 -0.96
CA TYR A 136 5.89 -6.87 -0.25
C TYR A 136 4.49 -6.84 0.38
N ARG A 137 3.44 -7.17 -0.38
CA ARG A 137 2.06 -7.22 0.12
C ARG A 137 1.91 -8.21 1.28
N THR A 138 2.51 -9.39 1.16
CA THR A 138 2.46 -10.41 2.22
C THR A 138 3.19 -9.96 3.48
N LEU A 139 4.41 -9.44 3.33
CA LEU A 139 5.19 -8.97 4.47
C LEU A 139 4.54 -7.77 5.17
N ALA A 140 4.00 -6.81 4.39
CA ALA A 140 3.29 -5.66 4.93
C ALA A 140 2.03 -6.06 5.70
N TRP A 141 1.29 -7.07 5.23
CA TRP A 141 0.12 -7.58 5.95
C TRP A 141 0.51 -8.27 7.27
N ARG A 142 1.58 -9.09 7.27
CA ARG A 142 2.09 -9.70 8.51
C ARG A 142 2.55 -8.66 9.53
N LEU A 143 3.20 -7.59 9.07
CA LEU A 143 3.56 -6.47 9.93
C LEU A 143 2.30 -5.77 10.49
N PHE A 144 1.29 -5.57 9.65
CA PHE A 144 0.03 -4.96 10.04
C PHE A 144 -0.68 -5.78 11.12
N THR A 145 -0.87 -7.09 10.91
CA THR A 145 -1.54 -7.96 11.88
C THR A 145 -0.74 -8.06 13.19
N GLN A 146 0.58 -8.03 13.12
CA GLN A 146 1.41 -8.00 14.34
C GLN A 146 1.34 -6.67 15.09
N ARG A 147 1.15 -5.55 14.39
CA ARG A 147 0.98 -4.23 15.02
C ARG A 147 -0.41 -4.04 15.60
N PHE A 148 -1.42 -4.71 15.03
CA PHE A 148 -2.83 -4.57 15.41
C PHE A 148 -3.51 -5.92 15.68
N PRO A 149 -2.99 -6.74 16.61
CA PRO A 149 -3.45 -8.12 16.82
C PRO A 149 -4.88 -8.22 17.35
N THR A 150 -5.39 -7.13 17.94
CA THR A 150 -6.75 -7.05 18.48
C THR A 150 -7.73 -6.35 17.55
N MET A 151 -7.30 -5.94 16.35
CA MET A 151 -8.20 -5.28 15.41
C MET A 151 -9.21 -6.31 14.88
N PRO A 152 -10.53 -6.08 15.00
CA PRO A 152 -11.54 -7.07 14.64
C PRO A 152 -11.44 -7.60 13.21
N LEU A 153 -11.11 -6.72 12.26
CA LEU A 153 -10.98 -7.05 10.84
C LEU A 153 -9.60 -7.62 10.44
N SER A 154 -8.69 -7.85 11.40
CA SER A 154 -7.32 -8.37 11.12
C SER A 154 -7.31 -9.80 10.57
N ASN A 155 -8.41 -10.54 10.74
CA ASN A 155 -8.58 -11.89 10.18
C ASN A 155 -9.63 -11.92 9.05
N ASP A 156 -10.16 -10.76 8.64
CA ASP A 156 -11.15 -10.68 7.58
C ASP A 156 -10.44 -10.69 6.21
N PRO A 157 -10.76 -11.66 5.32
CA PRO A 157 -10.07 -11.78 4.05
C PRO A 157 -10.37 -10.62 3.09
N LEU A 158 -11.53 -9.97 3.18
CA LEU A 158 -11.85 -8.82 2.33
C LEU A 158 -11.10 -7.58 2.81
N TYR A 159 -10.91 -7.44 4.13
CA TYR A 159 -10.12 -6.37 4.70
C TYR A 159 -8.64 -6.51 4.34
N GLU A 160 -8.11 -7.74 4.42
CA GLU A 160 -6.77 -8.06 3.93
C GLU A 160 -6.61 -7.65 2.45
N GLN A 161 -7.59 -7.96 1.60
CA GLN A 161 -7.52 -7.61 0.19
C GLN A 161 -7.57 -6.09 -0.02
N CYS A 162 -8.46 -5.36 0.68
CA CYS A 162 -8.45 -3.91 0.67
C CYS A 162 -7.09 -3.34 1.15
N PHE A 163 -6.50 -3.89 2.20
CA PHE A 163 -5.16 -3.50 2.64
C PHE A 163 -4.13 -3.70 1.54
N ARG A 164 -4.06 -4.90 0.94
CA ARG A 164 -3.10 -5.23 -0.13
C ARG A 164 -3.25 -4.34 -1.37
N GLU A 165 -4.47 -3.95 -1.72
CA GLU A 165 -4.72 -3.00 -2.81
C GLU A 165 -4.32 -1.57 -2.43
N SER A 166 -4.55 -1.16 -1.18
CA SER A 166 -4.10 0.16 -0.71
C SER A 166 -2.58 0.34 -0.78
N LEU A 167 -1.81 -0.75 -0.66
CA LEU A 167 -0.35 -0.71 -0.80
C LEU A 167 0.12 -0.38 -2.21
N LEU A 168 -0.73 -0.43 -3.23
CA LEU A 168 -0.37 0.04 -4.58
C LEU A 168 -0.63 1.53 -4.79
N SER A 169 -1.26 2.19 -3.81
CA SER A 169 -1.51 3.62 -3.86
C SER A 169 -0.20 4.40 -3.82
N ASP A 170 -0.07 5.40 -4.69
CA ASP A 170 0.98 6.41 -4.65
C ASP A 170 0.55 7.68 -3.92
N CYS A 171 -0.58 7.63 -3.20
CA CYS A 171 -1.06 8.74 -2.41
C CYS A 171 -0.24 8.90 -1.13
N GLU A 172 0.28 10.10 -0.92
CA GLU A 172 1.12 10.47 0.23
C GLU A 172 0.31 11.04 1.41
N ASN A 173 -1.02 11.13 1.28
CA ASN A 173 -1.90 11.56 2.36
C ASN A 173 -2.61 10.35 2.99
N MET A 174 -3.31 9.60 2.16
CA MET A 174 -4.12 8.47 2.62
C MET A 174 -4.30 7.45 1.50
N ARG A 175 -4.13 6.19 1.83
CA ARG A 175 -4.20 5.06 0.91
C ARG A 175 -5.50 4.34 1.10
N PHE A 176 -6.18 4.04 0.01
CA PHE A 176 -7.46 3.35 -0.02
C PHE A 176 -7.34 2.14 -0.92
N GLY A 177 -7.87 1.03 -0.46
CA GLY A 177 -8.13 -0.13 -1.31
C GLY A 177 -9.62 -0.42 -1.32
N SER A 178 -10.09 -0.88 -2.46
CA SER A 178 -11.47 -1.30 -2.66
C SER A 178 -11.52 -2.65 -3.36
N VAL A 179 -12.44 -3.49 -2.91
CA VAL A 179 -12.77 -4.75 -3.61
C VAL A 179 -14.27 -4.81 -3.87
N ILE A 180 -14.63 -5.35 -5.03
CA ILE A 180 -16.02 -5.58 -5.42
C ILE A 180 -16.28 -7.09 -5.36
N VAL A 181 -17.32 -7.47 -4.62
CA VAL A 181 -17.72 -8.85 -4.39
C VAL A 181 -19.04 -9.13 -5.09
N LEU A 182 -19.09 -10.20 -5.87
CA LEU A 182 -20.30 -10.70 -6.54
C LEU A 182 -20.43 -12.18 -6.21
N ASN A 183 -21.57 -12.58 -5.62
CA ASN A 183 -21.83 -13.97 -5.21
C ASN A 183 -20.74 -14.58 -4.31
N GLY A 184 -20.13 -13.77 -3.44
CA GLY A 184 -19.07 -14.20 -2.53
C GLY A 184 -17.65 -14.17 -3.12
N GLU A 185 -17.50 -13.87 -4.41
CA GLU A 185 -16.21 -13.84 -5.11
C GLU A 185 -15.75 -12.40 -5.39
N ILE A 186 -14.45 -12.13 -5.26
CA ILE A 186 -13.88 -10.82 -5.62
C ILE A 186 -13.75 -10.73 -7.15
N VAL A 187 -14.60 -9.92 -7.77
CA VAL A 187 -14.65 -9.71 -9.22
C VAL A 187 -13.91 -8.47 -9.69
N ALA A 188 -13.65 -7.51 -8.82
CA ALA A 188 -12.82 -6.35 -9.16
C ALA A 188 -12.07 -5.81 -7.93
N ARG A 189 -10.98 -5.10 -8.20
CA ARG A 189 -10.09 -4.48 -7.22
C ARG A 189 -9.75 -3.07 -7.67
N GLY A 190 -9.53 -2.17 -6.73
CA GLY A 190 -9.13 -0.80 -7.02
C GLY A 190 -8.31 -0.20 -5.90
N THR A 191 -7.50 0.78 -6.27
CA THR A 191 -6.67 1.58 -5.37
C THR A 191 -6.72 3.02 -5.82
N ASN A 192 -6.55 3.96 -4.90
CA ASN A 192 -6.47 5.36 -5.26
C ASN A 192 -5.06 5.68 -5.75
N MET A 193 -4.95 6.32 -6.91
CA MET A 193 -3.68 6.65 -7.53
C MET A 193 -3.74 7.96 -8.29
N ARG A 194 -2.58 8.58 -8.55
CA ARG A 194 -2.51 9.72 -9.48
C ARG A 194 -2.99 9.28 -10.87
N ASN A 195 -3.88 10.08 -11.45
CA ASN A 195 -4.41 9.79 -12.77
C ASN A 195 -3.31 10.06 -13.82
N LYS A 196 -2.89 9.00 -14.53
CA LYS A 196 -1.80 9.05 -15.53
C LYS A 196 -2.21 9.73 -16.84
N LEU A 197 -3.51 9.89 -17.10
CA LEU A 197 -4.03 10.48 -18.35
C LEU A 197 -3.98 12.01 -18.33
N LEU A 198 -3.83 12.62 -17.16
CA LEU A 198 -3.72 14.06 -17.03
C LEU A 198 -2.23 14.44 -17.11
N GLN A 199 -1.80 14.95 -18.28
CA GLN A 199 -0.57 15.76 -18.41
C GLN A 199 -0.55 16.95 -17.44
N CYS A 200 -1.69 17.26 -16.82
CA CYS A 200 -1.89 18.29 -15.81
C CYS A 200 -1.64 17.83 -14.37
N CYS A 201 -1.33 16.54 -14.13
CA CYS A 201 -0.94 16.07 -12.81
C CYS A 201 0.50 16.51 -12.53
N ASP A 202 0.67 17.42 -11.59
CA ASP A 202 1.98 17.80 -11.05
C ASP A 202 2.71 16.53 -10.53
N PRO A 203 4.03 16.38 -10.76
CA PRO A 203 4.81 15.28 -10.17
C PRO A 203 4.67 15.21 -8.64
N VAL A 204 4.37 16.33 -7.99
CA VAL A 204 4.01 16.39 -6.58
C VAL A 204 2.49 16.37 -6.43
N CYS A 205 1.97 15.55 -5.52
CA CYS A 205 0.55 15.53 -5.21
C CYS A 205 0.06 16.96 -4.91
N PHE A 206 -0.85 17.50 -5.73
CA PHE A 206 -1.33 18.88 -5.59
C PHE A 206 -1.95 19.17 -4.22
N ARG A 207 -2.46 18.14 -3.53
CA ARG A 207 -2.98 18.22 -2.16
C ARG A 207 -1.90 18.56 -1.12
N ARG A 208 -0.60 18.47 -1.45
CA ARG A 208 0.49 18.96 -0.59
C ARG A 208 0.54 20.49 -0.51
N ASN A 209 0.25 21.15 -1.64
CA ASN A 209 0.46 22.59 -1.79
C ASN A 209 -0.84 23.40 -1.74
N VAL A 210 -1.97 22.72 -1.95
CA VAL A 210 -3.28 23.36 -1.90
C VAL A 210 -4.10 22.66 -0.83
N LYS A 211 -4.64 23.45 0.11
CA LYS A 211 -5.82 23.07 0.89
C LYS A 211 -7.01 23.02 -0.06
N VAL A 212 -6.99 22.08 -0.99
CA VAL A 212 -8.17 21.77 -1.75
C VAL A 212 -9.09 21.03 -0.81
N PRO A 213 -10.38 21.38 -0.82
CA PRO A 213 -11.35 20.57 -0.14
C PRO A 213 -11.27 19.11 -0.63
N PHE A 214 -11.55 18.15 0.25
CA PHE A 214 -11.38 16.72 -0.01
C PHE A 214 -12.11 16.22 -1.29
N TRP A 215 -13.08 17.01 -1.76
CA TRP A 215 -13.92 16.78 -2.93
C TRP A 215 -13.38 17.34 -4.25
N SER A 216 -12.22 18.01 -4.30
CA SER A 216 -11.68 18.50 -5.58
C SER A 216 -11.48 17.31 -6.54
N PRO A 217 -12.18 17.28 -7.68
CA PRO A 217 -12.23 16.12 -8.58
C PRO A 217 -10.95 15.98 -9.42
N LEU A 218 -9.98 16.87 -9.27
CA LEU A 218 -8.85 16.97 -10.19
C LEU A 218 -7.68 16.11 -9.71
N GLY A 219 -7.18 15.25 -10.61
CA GLY A 219 -5.82 14.70 -10.54
C GLY A 219 -5.63 13.29 -9.96
N CYS A 220 -6.62 12.71 -9.28
CA CYS A 220 -6.51 11.35 -8.74
C CYS A 220 -7.72 10.49 -9.08
N ASP A 221 -7.46 9.21 -9.33
CA ASP A 221 -8.47 8.17 -9.35
C ASP A 221 -8.67 7.66 -7.92
N HIS A 222 -9.92 7.42 -7.54
CA HIS A 222 -10.29 6.93 -6.22
C HIS A 222 -10.39 5.40 -6.25
N ALA A 223 -10.18 4.73 -5.10
CA ALA A 223 -10.14 3.28 -5.07
C ALA A 223 -11.46 2.64 -5.55
N GLU A 224 -12.59 3.22 -5.15
CA GLU A 224 -13.94 2.85 -5.55
C GLU A 224 -14.16 3.01 -7.05
N GLU A 225 -13.68 4.13 -7.60
CA GLU A 225 -13.81 4.45 -9.02
C GLU A 225 -12.96 3.50 -9.86
N THR A 226 -11.70 3.29 -9.48
CA THR A 226 -10.81 2.30 -10.11
C THR A 226 -11.43 0.90 -10.07
N ALA A 227 -12.01 0.48 -8.95
CA ALA A 227 -12.63 -0.83 -8.80
C ALA A 227 -13.87 -0.98 -9.71
N LEU A 228 -14.74 0.03 -9.77
CA LEU A 228 -15.90 0.06 -10.66
C LEU A 228 -15.49 0.05 -12.14
N TRP A 229 -14.48 0.83 -12.52
CA TRP A 229 -13.98 0.82 -13.89
C TRP A 229 -13.39 -0.53 -14.28
N ASN A 230 -12.64 -1.17 -13.38
CA ASN A 230 -12.12 -2.52 -13.61
C ASN A 230 -13.25 -3.53 -13.78
N LEU A 231 -14.31 -3.46 -12.97
CA LEU A 231 -15.50 -4.31 -13.10
C LEU A 231 -16.17 -4.15 -14.47
N LEU A 232 -16.40 -2.91 -14.91
CA LEU A 232 -17.14 -2.62 -16.14
C LEU A 232 -16.35 -2.99 -17.41
N ASN A 233 -15.02 -2.93 -17.33
CA ASN A 233 -14.10 -3.25 -18.43
C ASN A 233 -13.67 -4.72 -18.46
N ASP A 234 -13.92 -5.51 -17.42
CA ASP A 234 -13.66 -6.95 -17.46
C ASP A 234 -14.66 -7.64 -18.40
N GLU A 235 -14.15 -8.28 -19.45
CA GLU A 235 -14.95 -9.03 -20.43
C GLU A 235 -15.52 -10.32 -19.86
N LYS A 236 -14.96 -10.83 -18.76
CA LYS A 236 -15.41 -12.07 -18.10
C LYS A 236 -16.57 -11.83 -17.14
N VAL A 237 -16.83 -10.58 -16.77
CA VAL A 237 -17.89 -10.22 -15.82
C VAL A 237 -19.15 -9.79 -16.60
N PRO A 238 -20.36 -10.29 -16.23
CA PRO A 238 -21.59 -9.84 -16.85
C PRO A 238 -21.74 -8.31 -16.80
N LYS A 239 -22.19 -7.71 -17.91
CA LYS A 239 -22.25 -6.24 -18.02
C LYS A 239 -23.19 -5.58 -17.02
N ASP A 240 -24.15 -6.32 -16.46
CA ASP A 240 -25.06 -5.88 -15.41
C ASP A 240 -24.66 -6.30 -13.99
N ALA A 241 -23.53 -6.98 -13.81
CA ALA A 241 -23.03 -7.44 -12.51
C ALA A 241 -22.86 -6.33 -11.46
N HIS A 242 -22.64 -5.09 -11.92
CA HIS A 242 -22.55 -3.90 -11.08
C HIS A 242 -23.80 -3.64 -10.22
N LYS A 243 -24.96 -4.22 -10.58
CA LYS A 243 -26.22 -4.05 -9.85
C LYS A 243 -26.37 -4.98 -8.64
N ASP A 244 -25.64 -6.09 -8.65
CA ASP A 244 -25.78 -7.17 -7.66
C ASP A 244 -24.51 -7.34 -6.81
N CYS A 245 -23.59 -6.39 -6.90
CA CYS A 245 -22.31 -6.45 -6.20
C CYS A 245 -22.27 -5.61 -4.92
N ASP A 246 -21.41 -6.03 -4.01
CA ASP A 246 -21.06 -5.31 -2.79
C ASP A 246 -19.69 -4.67 -2.97
N ILE A 247 -19.52 -3.42 -2.51
CA ILE A 247 -18.24 -2.73 -2.54
C ILE A 247 -17.70 -2.60 -1.12
N TYR A 248 -16.51 -3.14 -0.88
CA TYR A 248 -15.76 -2.99 0.35
C TYR A 248 -14.67 -1.94 0.15
N ILE A 249 -14.51 -1.02 1.10
CA ILE A 249 -13.59 0.12 0.99
C ILE A 249 -12.87 0.30 2.32
N ALA A 250 -11.56 0.12 2.37
CA ALA A 250 -10.77 0.40 3.57
C ALA A 250 -9.73 1.47 3.31
N GLY A 251 -9.58 2.39 4.27
CA GLY A 251 -8.59 3.46 4.26
C GLY A 251 -7.47 3.19 5.27
N PHE A 252 -6.27 3.64 4.92
CA PHE A 252 -5.06 3.50 5.71
C PHE A 252 -4.25 4.78 5.62
N SER A 253 -3.59 5.16 6.72
CA SER A 253 -2.55 6.19 6.64
C SER A 253 -1.37 5.72 5.79
N THR A 254 -0.48 6.64 5.41
CA THR A 254 0.78 6.28 4.75
C THR A 254 1.65 5.35 5.60
N ASP A 255 1.59 5.47 6.93
CA ASP A 255 2.26 4.58 7.89
C ASP A 255 1.43 3.32 8.23
N HIS A 256 0.48 2.92 7.37
CA HIS A 256 -0.33 1.69 7.48
C HIS A 256 -1.25 1.61 8.71
N ARG A 257 -1.55 2.71 9.40
CA ARG A 257 -2.57 2.69 10.46
C ARG A 257 -3.95 2.60 9.82
N PRO A 258 -4.84 1.72 10.34
CA PRO A 258 -6.18 1.60 9.81
C PRO A 258 -6.98 2.86 10.09
N TRP A 259 -7.79 3.28 9.12
CA TRP A 259 -8.76 4.34 9.29
C TRP A 259 -10.12 3.74 9.64
N MET A 260 -10.48 3.84 10.91
CA MET A 260 -11.72 3.29 11.44
C MET A 260 -12.74 4.41 11.65
N LYS A 261 -13.99 4.13 11.30
CA LYS A 261 -15.13 5.04 11.50
C LYS A 261 -15.91 4.64 12.76
N GLU A 262 -16.52 5.60 13.43
CA GLU A 262 -17.47 5.30 14.51
C GLU A 262 -18.78 4.71 13.97
N GLU A 263 -19.22 5.14 12.80
CA GLU A 263 -20.48 4.71 12.18
C GLU A 263 -20.33 4.53 10.66
N PRO A 264 -21.20 3.75 10.01
CA PRO A 264 -21.19 3.60 8.55
C PRO A 264 -21.47 4.96 7.89
N ASN A 265 -20.44 5.57 7.30
CA ASN A 265 -20.56 6.78 6.51
C ASN A 265 -19.57 6.82 5.34
N HIS A 266 -19.96 7.47 4.26
CA HIS A 266 -19.09 7.77 3.12
C HIS A 266 -18.95 9.28 2.92
N THR A 267 -17.75 9.73 2.57
CA THR A 267 -17.40 11.17 2.54
C THR A 267 -17.17 11.70 1.12
N CYS A 268 -17.06 10.83 0.11
CA CYS A 268 -16.70 11.24 -1.23
C CYS A 268 -17.92 11.60 -2.09
N MET A 269 -18.09 12.88 -2.43
CA MET A 269 -19.14 13.35 -3.35
C MET A 269 -18.94 12.96 -4.81
N ARG A 270 -17.75 12.45 -5.18
CA ARG A 270 -17.47 11.95 -6.54
C ARG A 270 -17.84 10.48 -6.67
N CYS A 271 -17.46 9.64 -5.71
CA CYS A 271 -17.70 8.20 -5.76
C CYS A 271 -19.12 7.82 -5.37
N SER A 272 -19.72 8.48 -4.37
CA SER A 272 -21.07 8.12 -3.90
C SER A 272 -22.14 8.20 -4.99
N PRO A 273 -22.21 9.24 -5.85
CA PRO A 273 -23.21 9.28 -6.92
C PRO A 273 -22.92 8.28 -8.04
N GLN A 274 -21.65 7.92 -8.26
CA GLN A 274 -21.26 6.88 -9.23
C GLN A 274 -21.74 5.51 -8.78
N MET A 275 -21.50 5.14 -7.52
CA MET A 275 -21.99 3.88 -6.93
C MET A 275 -23.53 3.81 -6.95
N TYR A 276 -24.20 4.93 -6.63
CA TYR A 276 -25.66 5.03 -6.74
C TYR A 276 -26.17 4.83 -8.17
N ARG A 277 -25.55 5.48 -9.17
CA ARG A 277 -25.93 5.33 -10.58
C ARG A 277 -25.64 3.94 -11.13
N ALA A 278 -24.57 3.31 -10.64
CA ALA A 278 -24.25 1.91 -10.92
C ALA A 278 -25.21 0.94 -10.20
N LYS A 279 -26.08 1.42 -9.31
CA LYS A 279 -27.03 0.56 -8.56
C LYS A 279 -26.32 -0.56 -7.79
N VAL A 280 -25.11 -0.28 -7.29
CA VAL A 280 -24.38 -1.18 -6.39
C VAL A 280 -25.31 -1.61 -5.24
N ARG A 281 -25.29 -2.87 -4.83
CA ARG A 281 -26.23 -3.38 -3.82
C ARG A 281 -25.99 -2.74 -2.46
N LYS A 282 -24.74 -2.74 -2.01
CA LYS A 282 -24.33 -2.14 -0.74
C LYS A 282 -22.85 -1.74 -0.73
N ILE A 283 -22.53 -0.83 0.18
CA ILE A 283 -21.19 -0.31 0.43
C ILE A 283 -20.81 -0.66 1.86
N LEU A 284 -19.62 -1.23 2.05
CA LEU A 284 -19.11 -1.64 3.35
C LEU A 284 -17.81 -0.89 3.64
N VAL A 285 -17.76 -0.26 4.81
CA VAL A 285 -16.60 0.48 5.30
C VAL A 285 -16.20 -0.01 6.70
N PRO A 286 -14.91 0.01 7.08
CA PRO A 286 -14.50 -0.37 8.42
C PRO A 286 -15.11 0.56 9.47
N VAL A 287 -15.81 -0.02 10.44
CA VAL A 287 -16.27 0.68 11.65
C VAL A 287 -15.68 0.00 12.89
N GLU A 288 -15.80 0.63 14.05
CA GLU A 288 -15.41 -0.02 15.31
C GLU A 288 -16.12 -1.38 15.46
N GLY A 289 -15.36 -2.48 15.44
CA GLY A 289 -15.89 -3.82 15.65
C GLY A 289 -16.03 -4.68 14.39
N ASP A 290 -16.40 -4.13 13.23
CA ASP A 290 -16.76 -4.92 12.04
C ASP A 290 -16.85 -4.03 10.77
N TRP A 291 -17.40 -4.58 9.68
CA TRP A 291 -17.87 -3.85 8.52
C TRP A 291 -19.19 -3.12 8.80
N GLY A 292 -19.17 -1.80 8.61
CA GLY A 292 -20.35 -0.97 8.60
C GLY A 292 -20.98 -0.95 7.21
N GLU A 293 -22.23 -1.41 7.12
CA GLU A 293 -22.99 -1.46 5.87
C GLU A 293 -23.80 -0.18 5.64
N MET A 294 -23.87 0.27 4.38
CA MET A 294 -24.78 1.33 3.94
C MET A 294 -25.25 1.11 2.50
N THR A 295 -26.43 1.62 2.16
CA THR A 295 -26.91 1.68 0.78
C THR A 295 -26.22 2.81 0.00
N PRO A 296 -26.20 2.78 -1.33
CA PRO A 296 -25.68 3.90 -2.12
C PRO A 296 -26.41 5.23 -1.87
N GLU A 297 -27.72 5.21 -1.59
CA GLU A 297 -28.49 6.41 -1.20
C GLU A 297 -27.98 6.99 0.12
N GLN A 298 -27.75 6.15 1.12
CA GLN A 298 -27.17 6.55 2.40
C GLN A 298 -25.78 7.14 2.18
N ALA A 299 -24.93 6.51 1.38
CA ALA A 299 -23.59 7.01 1.05
C ALA A 299 -23.62 8.39 0.37
N VAL A 300 -24.58 8.64 -0.53
CA VAL A 300 -24.79 9.97 -1.13
C VAL A 300 -25.21 10.99 -0.07
N GLN A 301 -26.10 10.60 0.84
CA GLN A 301 -26.59 11.49 1.89
C GLN A 301 -25.47 11.86 2.88
N THR A 302 -24.71 10.89 3.38
CA THR A 302 -23.59 11.15 4.31
C THR A 302 -22.48 11.96 3.65
N ALA A 303 -22.23 11.75 2.35
CA ALA A 303 -21.24 12.53 1.62
C ALA A 303 -21.68 14.01 1.52
N LYS A 304 -22.97 14.28 1.28
CA LYS A 304 -23.51 15.65 1.26
C LYS A 304 -23.44 16.31 2.63
N GLU A 305 -23.72 15.57 3.70
CA GLU A 305 -23.62 16.09 5.06
C GLU A 305 -22.17 16.41 5.42
N TYR A 306 -21.22 15.54 5.07
CA TYR A 306 -19.79 15.79 5.25
C TYR A 306 -19.35 17.10 4.58
N MET A 307 -19.76 17.32 3.33
CA MET A 307 -19.47 18.56 2.59
C MET A 307 -19.97 19.82 3.29
N ARG A 308 -21.23 19.80 3.76
CA ARG A 308 -21.83 20.93 4.46
C ARG A 308 -21.07 21.27 5.74
N LEU A 309 -20.62 20.25 6.47
CA LEU A 309 -19.85 20.44 7.69
C LEU A 309 -18.48 21.06 7.41
N GLU A 310 -17.84 20.72 6.30
CA GLU A 310 -16.56 21.32 5.90
C GLU A 310 -16.73 22.77 5.40
N GLU A 311 -17.82 23.09 4.68
CA GLU A 311 -18.13 24.47 4.25
C GLU A 311 -18.35 25.42 5.44
N HIS A 312 -18.86 24.91 6.57
CA HIS A 312 -19.11 25.67 7.79
C HIS A 312 -17.93 25.67 8.78
N ASN A 313 -16.90 24.87 8.50
CA ASN A 313 -15.64 24.92 9.22
C ASN A 313 -14.48 25.17 8.25
N PRO A 314 -14.48 26.32 7.54
CA PRO A 314 -13.33 26.74 6.77
C PRO A 314 -12.28 27.19 7.78
N TYR A 315 -11.48 26.25 8.26
CA TYR A 315 -10.35 26.52 9.17
C TYR A 315 -9.61 27.82 8.85
#